data_AF-F0YRM4-F1
#
_entry.id   AF-F0YRM4-F1
#
_cell.length_a   1.000
_cell.length_b   1.000
_cell.length_c   1.000
_cell.angle_alpha   90.00
_cell.angle_beta   90.00
_cell.angle_gamma   90.00
#
_symmetry.space_group_name_H-M   'P 1'
#
loop_
_entity.id
_entity.type
_entity.pdbx_description
1 polymer ?
#
loop_
_entity_poly.entity_id
_entity_poly.type
_entity_poly.pdbx_seq_one_letter_code
_entity_poly.pdbx_strand_id
1 'polypeptide(L)'
;MAEQIVMQRKVEGGPPAPANPLMPVAAGRITVGNLELSTIAGAAPPPERDGVDTSGSAAWTGGCKFAAALLEHLVFLPPDCRVLEVGCGCGVAGIAVAERYGAATVLLTDGQPRCLDAAAANFGDAHRPRCSTALLEWGDEAAATAVATAFNPTIVLGADVGYDPGSHA
;
A
#
# COMPACT_ATOMS: atom_id res chain seq x y z
N MET A 1 49.76 3.29 -4.65
CA MET A 1 49.28 3.63 -6.00
C MET A 1 47.79 3.37 -6.01
N ALA A 2 47.00 4.39 -6.32
CA ALA A 2 45.54 4.34 -6.38
C ALA A 2 45.13 3.80 -7.75
N GLU A 3 44.16 2.89 -7.80
CA GLU A 3 43.48 2.55 -9.05
C GLU A 3 42.03 3.03 -9.00
N GLN A 4 41.69 3.78 -10.06
CA GLN A 4 40.47 4.55 -10.27
C GLN A 4 39.24 3.65 -10.45
N ILE A 5 38.12 4.05 -9.84
CA ILE A 5 36.80 3.53 -10.18
C ILE A 5 36.30 4.28 -11.43
N VAL A 6 36.13 3.54 -12.52
CA VAL A 6 35.56 4.02 -13.78
C VAL A 6 34.03 4.05 -13.65
N MET A 7 33.45 5.24 -13.70
CA MET A 7 32.00 5.46 -13.82
C MET A 7 31.56 5.05 -15.23
N GLN A 8 30.74 4.01 -15.36
CA GLN A 8 30.07 3.68 -16.62
C GLN A 8 28.61 4.10 -16.57
N ARG A 9 28.20 4.93 -17.55
CA ARG A 9 26.80 5.25 -17.85
C ARG A 9 26.08 3.97 -18.25
N LYS A 10 24.95 3.67 -17.62
CA LYS A 10 24.09 2.56 -18.03
C LYS A 10 23.32 2.97 -19.28
N VAL A 11 23.53 2.17 -20.33
CA VAL A 11 22.86 2.19 -21.63
C VAL A 11 21.43 1.68 -21.46
N GLU A 12 20.45 2.37 -22.05
CA GLU A 12 19.07 1.90 -22.18
C GLU A 12 19.05 0.66 -23.10
N GLY A 13 18.39 -0.43 -22.66
CA GLY A 13 18.18 -1.63 -23.49
C GLY A 13 18.49 -2.98 -22.82
N GLY A 14 18.16 -3.15 -21.53
CA GLY A 14 18.16 -4.49 -20.91
C GLY A 14 16.91 -5.29 -21.32
N PRO A 15 16.97 -6.63 -21.34
CA PRO A 15 15.79 -7.47 -21.56
C PRO A 15 14.71 -7.16 -20.51
N PRO A 16 13.41 -7.28 -20.85
CA PRO A 16 12.32 -7.00 -19.92
C PRO A 16 12.52 -7.81 -18.63
N ALA A 17 12.29 -7.16 -17.49
CA ALA A 17 12.28 -7.82 -16.21
C ALA A 17 11.34 -9.04 -16.28
N PRO A 18 11.69 -10.18 -15.64
CA PRO A 18 10.82 -11.35 -15.63
C PRO A 18 9.46 -10.95 -15.04
N ALA A 19 8.38 -11.38 -15.71
CA ALA A 19 7.01 -11.07 -15.33
C ALA A 19 6.77 -11.35 -13.83
N ASN A 20 6.32 -10.32 -13.12
CA ASN A 20 6.04 -10.37 -11.69
C ASN A 20 4.81 -11.26 -11.45
N PRO A 21 4.87 -12.31 -10.60
CA PRO A 21 3.72 -13.17 -10.33
C PRO A 21 2.61 -12.51 -9.47
N LEU A 22 2.76 -11.23 -9.13
CA LEU A 22 1.77 -10.43 -8.42
C LEU A 22 0.67 -9.94 -9.39
N MET A 23 -0.24 -10.84 -9.77
CA MET A 23 -1.41 -10.45 -10.56
C MET A 23 -2.38 -9.62 -9.69
N PRO A 24 -2.86 -8.45 -10.16
CA PRO A 24 -3.92 -7.72 -9.50
C PRO A 24 -5.24 -8.49 -9.59
N VAL A 25 -6.06 -8.43 -8.54
CA VAL A 25 -7.43 -8.94 -8.61
C VAL A 25 -8.26 -7.94 -9.42
N ALA A 26 -9.02 -8.43 -10.41
CA ALA A 26 -9.79 -7.60 -11.33
C ALA A 26 -10.74 -6.63 -10.59
N ALA A 27 -10.96 -5.47 -11.20
CA ALA A 27 -11.78 -4.41 -10.63
C ALA A 27 -13.23 -4.85 -10.34
N GLY A 28 -13.74 -4.42 -9.19
CA GLY A 28 -15.01 -4.87 -8.63
C GLY A 28 -15.02 -4.89 -7.10
N ARG A 29 -15.95 -5.63 -6.52
CA ARG A 29 -15.97 -5.91 -5.09
C ARG A 29 -15.07 -7.10 -4.79
N ILE A 30 -14.17 -6.95 -3.84
CA ILE A 30 -13.39 -8.06 -3.29
C ILE A 30 -13.88 -8.38 -1.90
N THR A 31 -13.80 -9.65 -1.53
CA THR A 31 -14.07 -10.09 -0.17
C THR A 31 -12.81 -10.71 0.41
N VAL A 32 -12.40 -10.23 1.58
CA VAL A 32 -11.29 -10.80 2.36
C VAL A 32 -11.83 -11.10 3.75
N GLY A 33 -12.04 -12.37 4.08
CA GLY A 33 -12.74 -12.75 5.31
C GLY A 33 -14.15 -12.16 5.33
N ASN A 34 -14.45 -11.33 6.35
CA ASN A 34 -15.71 -10.59 6.48
C ASN A 34 -15.67 -9.17 5.89
N LEU A 35 -14.52 -8.71 5.37
CA LEU A 35 -14.41 -7.41 4.73
C LEU A 35 -14.85 -7.46 3.27
N GLU A 36 -15.70 -6.51 2.90
CA GLU A 36 -16.04 -6.22 1.52
C GLU A 36 -15.43 -4.87 1.13
N LEU A 37 -14.56 -4.87 0.13
CA LEU A 37 -13.86 -3.67 -0.33
C LEU A 37 -14.21 -3.41 -1.79
N SER A 38 -14.40 -2.14 -2.12
CA SER A 38 -14.57 -1.71 -3.49
C SER A 38 -13.19 -1.40 -4.08
N THR A 39 -12.86 -2.06 -5.18
CA THR A 39 -11.72 -1.68 -6.03
C THR A 39 -12.28 -0.80 -7.14
N ILE A 40 -11.82 0.45 -7.19
CA ILE A 40 -12.35 1.44 -8.14
C ILE A 40 -11.56 1.31 -9.45
N ALA A 41 -12.02 0.48 -10.39
CA ALA A 41 -11.72 0.77 -11.80
C ALA A 41 -12.47 2.03 -12.21
N GLY A 42 -11.83 3.17 -12.06
CA GLY A 42 -12.08 4.28 -12.96
C GLY A 42 -11.49 3.90 -14.33
N ALA A 43 -12.29 3.24 -15.17
CA ALA A 43 -11.95 2.60 -16.45
C ALA A 43 -11.21 1.27 -16.34
N ALA A 44 -11.49 0.37 -17.28
CA ALA A 44 -10.73 -0.87 -17.46
C ALA A 44 -9.24 -0.53 -17.41
N PRO A 45 -8.39 -1.31 -16.70
CA PRO A 45 -6.96 -1.08 -16.75
C PRO A 45 -6.59 -1.07 -18.24
N PRO A 46 -5.89 -0.04 -18.74
CA PRO A 46 -5.36 -0.11 -20.09
C PRO A 46 -4.56 -1.42 -20.19
N PRO A 47 -4.59 -2.11 -21.34
CA PRO A 47 -3.84 -3.36 -21.49
C PRO A 47 -2.42 -3.12 -20.97
N GLU A 48 -1.99 -3.98 -20.06
CA GLU A 48 -0.71 -3.86 -19.35
C GLU A 48 0.40 -3.63 -20.39
N ARG A 49 0.82 -2.38 -20.49
CA ARG A 49 2.04 -1.99 -21.19
C ARG A 49 3.06 -1.80 -20.08
N ASP A 50 4.25 -2.33 -20.26
CA ASP A 50 5.35 -2.19 -19.31
C ASP A 50 5.36 -0.76 -18.71
N GLY A 51 5.18 -0.65 -17.38
CA GLY A 51 5.23 0.62 -16.66
C GLY A 51 3.91 1.39 -16.44
N VAL A 52 2.73 0.79 -16.64
CA VAL A 52 1.47 1.41 -16.20
C VAL A 52 1.17 1.10 -14.74
N ASP A 53 1.16 2.14 -13.91
CA ASP A 53 0.79 2.04 -12.51
C ASP A 53 -0.73 1.87 -12.33
N THR A 54 -1.13 0.72 -11.79
CA THR A 54 -2.52 0.36 -11.50
C THR A 54 -2.88 0.55 -10.02
N SER A 55 -2.03 1.21 -9.23
CA SER A 55 -2.29 1.50 -7.81
C SER A 55 -3.60 2.25 -7.63
N GLY A 56 -4.37 1.84 -6.62
CA GLY A 56 -5.71 2.36 -6.33
C GLY A 56 -6.84 1.75 -7.18
N SER A 57 -6.52 1.06 -8.28
CA SER A 57 -7.54 0.46 -9.18
C SER A 57 -7.87 -1.00 -8.88
N ALA A 58 -6.98 -1.68 -8.15
CA ALA A 58 -7.10 -3.08 -7.77
C ALA A 58 -6.50 -3.30 -6.38
N ALA A 59 -6.94 -4.38 -5.72
CA ALA A 59 -6.24 -4.90 -4.56
C ALA A 59 -5.21 -5.94 -5.03
N TRP A 60 -3.97 -5.75 -4.57
CA TRP A 60 -2.87 -6.63 -4.91
C TRP A 60 -2.85 -7.87 -4.02
N THR A 61 -2.35 -8.98 -4.58
CA THR A 61 -2.43 -10.30 -3.95
C THR A 61 -1.76 -10.33 -2.58
N GLY A 62 -0.62 -9.65 -2.38
CA GLY A 62 0.05 -9.59 -1.08
C GLY A 62 -0.77 -8.83 -0.06
N GLY A 63 -1.37 -7.69 -0.43
CA GLY A 63 -2.31 -6.94 0.40
C GLY A 63 -3.51 -7.78 0.86
N CYS A 64 -4.15 -8.50 -0.07
CA CYS A 64 -5.27 -9.40 0.25
C CYS A 64 -4.87 -10.54 1.19
N LYS A 65 -3.72 -11.18 0.94
CA LYS A 65 -3.22 -12.26 1.81
C LYS A 65 -2.84 -11.76 3.20
N PHE A 66 -2.26 -10.56 3.28
CA PHE A 66 -1.91 -9.98 4.56
C PHE A 66 -3.16 -9.58 5.37
N ALA A 67 -4.16 -8.98 4.72
CA ALA A 67 -5.45 -8.73 5.32
C ALA A 67 -6.15 -10.02 5.80
N ALA A 68 -6.11 -11.10 5.02
CA ALA A 68 -6.65 -12.39 5.45
C ALA A 68 -5.92 -12.92 6.70
N ALA A 69 -4.59 -12.89 6.72
CA ALA A 69 -3.80 -13.29 7.89
C ALA A 69 -4.09 -12.43 9.13
N LEU A 70 -4.36 -11.14 8.92
CA LEU A 70 -4.83 -10.23 9.96
C LEU A 70 -6.26 -10.56 10.40
N LEU A 71 -7.18 -11.02 9.57
CA LEU A 71 -8.54 -11.36 10.04
C LEU A 71 -8.60 -12.76 10.68
N GLU A 72 -7.76 -13.69 10.23
CA GLU A 72 -7.73 -15.09 10.65
C GLU A 72 -6.87 -15.37 11.89
N HIS A 73 -6.43 -14.34 12.62
CA HIS A 73 -5.59 -14.51 13.81
C HIS A 73 -4.21 -15.13 13.56
N LEU A 74 -3.66 -15.00 12.35
CA LEU A 74 -2.31 -15.46 12.02
C LEU A 74 -1.23 -14.41 12.34
N VAL A 75 -1.63 -13.14 12.40
CA VAL A 75 -0.77 -12.01 12.81
C VAL A 75 -1.41 -11.32 14.01
N PHE A 76 -0.62 -11.03 15.05
CA PHE A 76 -1.11 -10.38 16.28
C PHE A 76 -0.47 -9.02 16.48
N LEU A 77 -1.32 -7.99 16.64
CA LEU A 77 -0.91 -6.62 16.95
C LEU A 77 -1.44 -6.23 18.34
N PRO A 78 -0.83 -5.25 19.03
CA PRO A 78 -1.43 -4.66 20.22
C PRO A 78 -2.84 -4.12 19.92
N PRO A 79 -3.84 -4.34 20.78
CA PRO A 79 -5.23 -3.95 20.52
C PRO A 79 -5.46 -2.44 20.30
N ASP A 80 -4.63 -1.59 20.88
CA ASP A 80 -4.66 -0.13 20.85
C ASP A 80 -3.55 0.47 19.97
N CYS A 81 -3.06 -0.31 19.01
CA CYS A 81 -1.97 0.13 18.14
C CYS A 81 -2.36 1.33 17.26
N ARG A 82 -1.36 2.18 17.01
CA ARG A 82 -1.43 3.25 16.01
C ARG A 82 -0.68 2.78 14.78
N VAL A 83 -1.40 2.46 13.72
CA VAL A 83 -0.88 1.85 12.50
C VAL A 83 -0.73 2.89 11.40
N LEU A 84 0.48 3.03 10.88
CA LEU A 84 0.75 3.73 9.63
C LEU A 84 0.88 2.68 8.52
N GLU A 85 0.07 2.76 7.47
CA GLU A 85 0.26 1.92 6.27
C GLU A 85 0.91 2.77 5.17
N VAL A 86 2.06 2.32 4.64
CA VAL A 86 2.75 2.94 3.50
C VAL A 86 2.37 2.23 2.20
N GLY A 87 2.03 2.99 1.16
CA GLY A 87 1.56 2.44 -0.11
C GLY A 87 0.25 1.67 0.06
N CYS A 88 -0.74 2.28 0.70
CA CYS A 88 -1.96 1.59 1.09
C CYS A 88 -2.83 1.16 -0.10
N GLY A 89 -2.66 1.75 -1.29
CA GLY A 89 -3.54 1.49 -2.43
C GLY A 89 -5.00 1.73 -2.04
N CYS A 90 -5.84 0.69 -2.13
CA CYS A 90 -7.25 0.75 -1.73
C CYS A 90 -7.51 0.52 -0.22
N GLY A 91 -6.46 0.39 0.60
CA GLY A 91 -6.54 0.32 2.07
C GLY A 91 -6.80 -1.06 2.67
N VAL A 92 -6.66 -2.15 1.90
CA VAL A 92 -7.09 -3.50 2.31
C VAL A 92 -6.48 -3.98 3.64
N ALA A 93 -5.18 -3.79 3.86
CA ALA A 93 -4.53 -4.31 5.07
C ALA A 93 -4.79 -3.43 6.30
N GLY A 94 -4.68 -2.11 6.18
CA GLY A 94 -4.99 -1.20 7.27
C GLY A 94 -6.47 -1.24 7.69
N ILE A 95 -7.41 -1.42 6.74
CA ILE A 95 -8.83 -1.62 7.08
C ILE A 95 -9.04 -2.95 7.81
N ALA A 96 -8.32 -4.02 7.43
CA ALA A 96 -8.34 -5.28 8.18
C ALA A 96 -7.84 -5.14 9.62
N VAL A 97 -6.84 -4.28 9.86
CA VAL A 97 -6.45 -3.92 11.23
C VAL A 97 -7.61 -3.25 11.95
N ALA A 98 -8.22 -2.23 11.35
CA ALA A 98 -9.30 -1.49 12.00
C ALA A 98 -10.50 -2.41 12.31
N GLU A 99 -10.88 -3.27 11.39
CA GLU A 99 -11.97 -4.24 11.57
C GLU A 99 -11.69 -5.17 12.76
N ARG A 100 -10.48 -5.72 12.84
CA ARG A 100 -10.10 -6.66 13.90
C ARG A 100 -9.90 -5.99 15.26
N TYR A 101 -9.26 -4.84 15.28
CA TYR A 101 -8.82 -4.18 16.50
C TYR A 101 -9.62 -2.90 16.70
N GLY A 102 -10.74 -3.01 17.44
CA GLY A 102 -11.68 -1.92 17.69
C GLY A 102 -11.06 -0.63 18.26
N ALA A 103 -9.96 -0.76 19.01
CA ALA A 103 -9.23 0.34 19.63
C ALA A 103 -8.02 0.84 18.82
N ALA A 104 -7.69 0.21 17.69
CA ALA A 104 -6.60 0.66 16.84
C ALA A 104 -6.98 1.94 16.09
N THR A 105 -6.00 2.81 15.87
CA THR A 105 -6.10 3.93 14.94
C THR A 105 -5.22 3.67 13.73
N VAL A 106 -5.71 3.99 12.54
CA VAL A 106 -5.05 3.65 11.27
C VAL A 106 -4.92 4.91 10.42
N LEU A 107 -3.69 5.20 10.01
CA LEU A 107 -3.37 6.22 9.01
C LEU A 107 -2.92 5.51 7.73
N LEU A 108 -3.76 5.57 6.72
CA LEU A 108 -3.52 5.00 5.40
C LEU A 108 -2.78 6.03 4.54
N THR A 109 -1.60 5.69 4.04
CA THR A 109 -0.78 6.62 3.25
C THR A 109 -0.37 6.06 1.91
N ASP A 110 -0.34 6.93 0.92
CA ASP A 110 0.02 6.60 -0.45
C ASP A 110 0.53 7.87 -1.15
N GLY A 111 1.38 7.71 -2.18
CA GLY A 111 1.87 8.83 -2.99
C GLY A 111 0.80 9.37 -3.95
N GLN A 112 -0.33 8.68 -4.10
CA GLN A 112 -1.33 8.99 -5.11
C GLN A 112 -2.69 9.33 -4.50
N PRO A 113 -3.25 10.54 -4.79
CA PRO A 113 -4.55 10.94 -4.28
C PRO A 113 -5.68 9.95 -4.59
N ARG A 114 -5.66 9.32 -5.79
CA ARG A 114 -6.68 8.33 -6.18
C ARG A 114 -6.72 7.10 -5.27
N CYS A 115 -5.57 6.67 -4.75
CA CYS A 115 -5.48 5.56 -3.79
C CYS A 115 -6.14 5.98 -2.48
N LEU A 116 -5.85 7.18 -2.00
CA LEU A 116 -6.43 7.74 -0.78
C LEU A 116 -7.95 7.87 -0.89
N ASP A 117 -8.46 8.35 -2.02
CA ASP A 117 -9.91 8.44 -2.27
C ASP A 117 -10.57 7.05 -2.21
N ALA A 118 -9.93 6.04 -2.83
CA ALA A 118 -10.41 4.65 -2.80
C ALA A 118 -10.38 4.07 -1.37
N ALA A 119 -9.30 4.29 -0.63
CA ALA A 119 -9.16 3.87 0.75
C ALA A 119 -10.21 4.53 1.67
N ALA A 120 -10.45 5.83 1.50
CA ALA A 120 -11.46 6.58 2.25
C ALA A 120 -12.89 6.09 1.98
N ALA A 121 -13.19 5.78 0.71
CA ALA A 121 -14.46 5.17 0.35
C ALA A 121 -14.63 3.78 1.00
N ASN A 122 -13.55 2.98 1.07
CA ASN A 122 -13.59 1.62 1.59
C ASN A 122 -13.73 1.53 3.11
N PHE A 123 -13.07 2.38 3.89
CA PHE A 123 -13.23 2.32 5.35
C PHE A 123 -14.61 2.86 5.78
N GLY A 124 -15.17 3.81 5.02
CA GLY A 124 -16.52 4.33 5.21
C GLY A 124 -16.79 4.97 6.58
N ASP A 125 -18.05 5.27 6.88
CA ASP A 125 -18.42 5.98 8.11
C ASP A 125 -18.17 5.15 9.39
N ALA A 126 -18.26 3.82 9.30
CA ALA A 126 -18.05 2.92 10.43
C ALA A 126 -16.61 3.00 11.00
N HIS A 127 -15.63 3.23 10.13
CA HIS A 127 -14.22 3.30 10.52
C HIS A 127 -13.67 4.73 10.56
N ARG A 128 -14.38 5.72 9.99
CA ARG A 128 -13.96 7.13 9.95
C ARG A 128 -13.49 7.73 11.29
N PRO A 129 -14.03 7.39 12.48
CA PRO A 129 -13.52 7.92 13.74
C PRO A 129 -12.08 7.51 14.06
N ARG A 130 -11.56 6.47 13.40
CA ARG A 130 -10.30 5.79 13.74
C ARG A 130 -9.45 5.44 12.53
N CYS A 131 -9.93 5.71 11.32
CA CYS A 131 -9.20 5.59 10.06
C CYS A 131 -9.17 6.95 9.36
N SER A 132 -8.00 7.33 8.86
CA SER A 132 -7.83 8.51 8.02
C SER A 132 -6.80 8.25 6.92
N THR A 133 -6.75 9.16 5.95
CA THR A 133 -5.81 9.10 4.82
C THR A 133 -4.86 10.30 4.85
N ALA A 134 -3.62 10.11 4.42
CA ALA A 134 -2.69 11.21 4.16
C ALA A 134 -1.79 10.92 2.96
N LEU A 135 -1.41 11.96 2.22
CA LEU A 135 -0.43 11.85 1.15
C LEU A 135 0.96 11.59 1.75
N LEU A 136 1.64 10.56 1.24
CA LEU A 136 3.03 10.28 1.57
C LEU A 136 3.71 9.67 0.35
N GLU A 137 4.54 10.47 -0.31
CA GLU A 137 5.37 10.02 -1.42
C GLU A 137 6.63 9.32 -0.87
N TRP A 138 7.01 8.20 -1.50
CA TRP A 138 8.24 7.50 -1.13
C TRP A 138 9.46 8.36 -1.45
N GLY A 139 10.46 8.32 -0.56
CA GLY A 139 11.66 9.17 -0.68
C GLY A 139 11.47 10.60 -0.15
N ASP A 140 10.26 11.04 0.19
CA ASP A 140 10.06 12.32 0.89
C ASP A 140 10.30 12.14 2.40
N GLU A 141 11.57 12.24 2.80
CA GLU A 141 12.00 12.12 4.19
C GLU A 141 11.35 13.16 5.11
N ALA A 142 11.10 14.37 4.60
CA ALA A 142 10.52 15.45 5.39
C ALA A 142 9.04 15.17 5.70
N ALA A 143 8.28 14.74 4.69
CA ALA A 143 6.90 14.29 4.88
C ALA A 143 6.83 13.06 5.78
N ALA A 144 7.70 12.07 5.58
CA ALA A 144 7.75 10.88 6.42
C ALA A 144 8.02 11.23 7.89
N THR A 145 8.98 12.13 8.14
CA THR A 145 9.30 12.62 9.49
C THR A 145 8.13 13.37 10.12
N ALA A 146 7.48 14.25 9.36
CA ALA A 146 6.32 15.01 9.83
C ALA A 146 5.16 14.08 10.20
N VAL A 147 4.84 13.10 9.34
CA VAL A 147 3.80 12.10 9.58
C VAL A 147 4.15 11.23 10.79
N ALA A 148 5.37 10.71 10.88
CA ALA A 148 5.80 9.90 12.00
C ALA A 148 5.74 10.67 13.32
N THR A 149 6.07 11.96 13.32
CA THR A 149 6.02 12.80 14.52
C THR A 149 4.57 13.11 14.93
N ALA A 150 3.73 13.50 13.96
CA ALA A 150 2.36 13.91 14.23
C ALA A 150 1.46 12.73 14.62
N PHE A 151 1.59 11.60 13.92
CA PHE A 151 0.77 10.41 14.13
C PHE A 151 1.37 9.47 15.20
N ASN A 152 2.70 9.50 15.38
CA ASN A 152 3.43 8.69 16.35
C ASN A 152 3.10 7.18 16.25
N PRO A 153 3.29 6.55 15.08
CA PRO A 153 2.89 5.16 14.86
C PRO A 153 3.63 4.20 15.80
N THR A 154 2.91 3.20 16.29
CA THR A 154 3.52 2.06 17.02
C THR A 154 3.85 0.90 16.07
N ILE A 155 3.19 0.87 14.91
CA ILE A 155 3.37 -0.15 13.87
C ILE A 155 3.37 0.55 12.51
N VAL A 156 4.28 0.11 11.62
CA VAL A 156 4.28 0.46 10.20
C VAL A 156 3.97 -0.79 9.39
N LEU A 157 3.03 -0.69 8.45
CA LEU A 157 2.66 -1.75 7.52
C LEU A 157 3.01 -1.34 6.08
N GLY A 158 3.39 -2.33 5.27
CA GLY A 158 3.48 -2.19 3.83
C GLY A 158 3.29 -3.56 3.19
N ALA A 159 2.36 -3.66 2.24
CA ALA A 159 2.09 -4.89 1.50
C ALA A 159 2.36 -4.65 0.02
N ASP A 160 3.15 -5.52 -0.61
CA ASP A 160 3.61 -5.34 -1.99
C ASP A 160 4.28 -3.98 -2.25
N VAL A 161 5.13 -3.50 -1.32
CA VAL A 161 5.82 -2.19 -1.43
C VAL A 161 7.24 -2.27 -2.01
N GLY A 162 7.75 -3.48 -2.30
CA GLY A 162 9.11 -3.72 -2.78
C GLY A 162 9.18 -4.15 -4.25
N TYR A 163 8.21 -3.77 -5.08
CA TYR A 163 8.12 -4.23 -6.48
C TYR A 163 8.91 -3.36 -7.46
N ASP A 164 9.13 -2.09 -7.14
CA ASP A 164 9.86 -1.15 -8.01
C ASP A 164 11.27 -0.87 -7.44
N PRO A 165 12.34 -0.91 -8.25
CA PRO A 165 13.69 -0.63 -7.78
C PRO A 165 13.86 0.76 -7.15
N GLY A 166 13.07 1.75 -7.59
CA GLY A 166 13.03 3.10 -7.01
C GLY A 166 12.40 3.15 -5.62
N SER A 167 11.72 2.10 -5.17
CA SER A 167 11.16 1.98 -3.81
C SER A 167 12.22 1.71 -2.73
N HIS A 168 13.48 1.48 -3.13
CA HIS A 168 14.61 1.19 -2.23
C HIS A 168 15.62 2.33 -2.12
N ALA A 169 15.40 3.42 -2.85
CA ALA A 169 16.33 4.54 -2.96
C ALA A 169 16.25 5.49 -1.77
#